data_AF-A0A6P5NGH9-F1
#
_entry.id   AF-A0A6P5NGH9-F1
#
_cell.length_a   1.000
_cell.length_b   1.000
_cell.length_c   1.000
_cell.angle_alpha   90.00
_cell.angle_beta   90.00
_cell.angle_gamma   90.00
#
_symmetry.space_group_name_H-M   'P 1'
#
loop_
_entity.id
_entity.type
_entity.pdbx_description
1 polymer ?
#
loop_
_entity_poly.entity_id
_entity_poly.type
_entity_poly.pdbx_seq_one_letter_code
_entity_poly.pdbx_strand_id
1 'polypeptide(L)'
;MNEKYGHDAYRKLDVIGIDEFCCKAADEDGKIVIVAGLDGDYLRKSFGSVLHIIPLADTELCCKRAFFTLRKTQETQTELIAGSDVYMPVCRYHYINSEVVTETSKNVLESVKRNNDSLLDVATRF
;
A
#
# COMPACT_ATOMS: atom_id res chain seq x y z
N MET A 1 -10.92 -0.71 28.27
CA MET A 1 -11.21 -1.99 27.62
C MET A 1 -11.55 -3.02 28.66
N ASN A 2 -10.81 -3.09 29.78
CA ASN A 2 -11.10 -4.07 30.85
C ASN A 2 -12.36 -3.78 31.68
N GLU A 3 -12.89 -2.56 31.72
CA GLU A 3 -14.01 -2.24 32.62
C GLU A 3 -15.39 -2.28 31.96
N LYS A 4 -15.50 -2.05 30.64
CA LYS A 4 -16.80 -1.98 29.94
C LYS A 4 -17.22 -3.32 29.30
N TYR A 5 -16.24 -4.14 28.95
CA TYR A 5 -16.40 -5.54 28.57
C TYR A 5 -15.31 -6.27 29.34
N GLY A 6 -15.65 -7.22 30.21
CA GLY A 6 -14.62 -7.99 30.92
C GLY A 6 -13.61 -8.57 29.91
N HIS A 7 -12.36 -8.76 30.31
CA HIS A 7 -11.28 -9.27 29.46
C HIS A 7 -11.70 -10.51 28.63
N ASP A 8 -12.59 -11.33 29.18
CA ASP A 8 -13.16 -12.51 28.52
C ASP A 8 -14.21 -12.22 27.44
N ALA A 9 -14.94 -11.10 27.52
CA ALA A 9 -15.91 -10.68 26.51
C ALA A 9 -15.22 -10.09 25.27
N TYR A 10 -14.11 -9.35 25.46
CA TYR A 10 -13.30 -8.86 24.35
C TYR A 10 -12.68 -10.02 23.54
N ARG A 11 -12.22 -11.08 24.22
CA ARG A 11 -11.72 -12.30 23.57
C ARG A 11 -12.77 -13.12 22.83
N LYS A 12 -14.06 -12.89 23.10
CA LYS A 12 -15.19 -13.58 22.47
C LYS A 12 -15.74 -12.85 21.24
N LEU A 13 -15.19 -11.68 20.90
CA LEU A 13 -15.57 -10.97 19.68
C LEU A 13 -14.87 -11.64 18.49
N ASP A 14 -15.66 -12.07 17.51
CA ASP A 14 -15.14 -12.65 16.27
C ASP A 14 -14.70 -11.56 15.27
N VAL A 15 -15.30 -10.37 15.34
CA VAL A 15 -15.01 -9.23 14.45
C VAL A 15 -15.09 -7.92 15.24
N ILE A 16 -14.13 -7.03 15.04
CA ILE A 16 -14.10 -5.69 15.64
C ILE A 16 -13.93 -4.67 14.51
N GLY A 17 -14.86 -3.71 14.42
CA GLY A 17 -14.72 -2.56 13.53
C GLY A 17 -13.57 -1.66 13.98
N ILE A 18 -12.72 -1.22 13.04
CA ILE A 18 -11.54 -0.41 13.37
C ILE A 18 -11.95 0.96 13.92
N ASP A 19 -13.03 1.56 13.41
CA ASP A 19 -13.63 2.80 13.91
C ASP A 19 -14.13 2.65 15.36
N GLU A 20 -14.94 1.63 15.64
CA GLU A 20 -15.43 1.34 17.00
C GLU A 20 -14.28 1.05 17.99
N PHE A 21 -13.23 0.39 17.52
CA PHE A 21 -12.03 0.12 18.31
C PHE A 21 -11.28 1.41 18.64
N CYS A 22 -11.05 2.27 17.63
CA CYS A 22 -10.31 3.52 17.80
C CYS A 22 -10.99 4.44 18.80
N CYS A 23 -12.31 4.67 18.68
CA CYS A 23 -13.06 5.49 19.64
C CYS A 23 -12.96 4.93 21.06
N LYS A 24 -13.18 3.63 21.26
CA LYS A 24 -13.10 3.04 22.61
C LYS A 24 -11.69 3.16 23.20
N ALA A 25 -10.66 2.83 22.41
CA ALA A 25 -9.29 2.84 22.89
C ALA A 25 -8.77 4.27 23.15
N ALA A 26 -9.10 5.23 22.29
CA ALA A 26 -8.69 6.62 22.44
C ALA A 26 -9.53 7.35 23.50
N ASP A 27 -10.86 7.36 23.35
CA ASP A 27 -11.75 8.22 24.14
C ASP A 27 -12.04 7.65 25.53
N GLU A 28 -12.23 6.33 25.65
CA GLU A 28 -12.62 5.70 26.93
C GLU A 28 -11.40 5.22 27.73
N ASP A 29 -10.37 4.74 27.05
CA ASP A 29 -9.21 4.12 27.71
C ASP A 29 -7.96 5.01 27.79
N GLY A 30 -8.01 6.20 27.17
CA GLY A 30 -6.91 7.16 27.12
C GLY A 30 -5.66 6.62 26.45
N LYS A 31 -5.79 5.73 25.47
CA LYS A 31 -4.65 5.16 24.73
C LYS A 31 -4.30 6.03 23.53
N ILE A 32 -3.00 6.11 23.23
CA ILE A 32 -2.53 6.61 21.95
C ILE A 32 -2.68 5.49 20.93
N VAL A 33 -3.58 5.68 19.96
CA VAL A 33 -3.83 4.73 18.87
C VAL A 33 -3.16 5.23 17.60
N ILE A 34 -2.32 4.40 16.99
CA ILE A 34 -1.69 4.69 15.69
C ILE A 34 -2.29 3.75 14.66
N VAL A 35 -3.01 4.32 13.69
CA VAL A 35 -3.59 3.58 12.56
C VAL A 35 -2.74 3.83 11.32
N ALA A 36 -2.35 2.76 10.65
CA ALA A 36 -1.67 2.82 9.34
C ALA A 36 -2.48 2.01 8.33
N GLY A 37 -2.79 2.61 7.19
CA GLY A 37 -3.58 2.00 6.13
C GLY A 37 -3.42 2.74 4.82
N LEU A 38 -3.81 2.07 3.73
CA LEU A 38 -3.87 2.71 2.41
C LEU A 38 -5.12 3.60 2.34
N ASP A 39 -4.95 4.82 1.86
CA ASP A 39 -6.04 5.76 1.58
C ASP A 39 -6.77 5.41 0.28
N GLY A 40 -6.03 4.90 -0.72
CA GLY A 40 -6.56 4.49 -2.01
C GLY A 40 -6.05 3.14 -2.53
N ASP A 41 -6.88 2.50 -3.35
CA ASP A 41 -6.51 1.31 -4.12
C ASP A 41 -5.67 1.67 -5.38
N TYR A 42 -5.33 0.64 -6.17
CA TYR A 42 -4.55 0.80 -7.40
C TYR A 42 -5.27 1.62 -8.49
N LEU A 43 -6.54 1.95 -8.30
CA LEU A 43 -7.35 2.80 -9.19
C LEU A 43 -7.55 4.22 -8.63
N ARG A 44 -6.97 4.54 -7.45
CA ARG A 44 -7.21 5.78 -6.68
C ARG A 44 -8.64 5.91 -6.16
N LYS A 45 -9.34 4.80 -5.94
CA LYS A 45 -10.60 4.78 -5.20
C LYS A 45 -10.32 4.51 -3.73
N SER A 46 -11.21 4.95 -2.83
CA SER A 46 -11.07 4.73 -1.39
C SER A 46 -10.83 3.25 -1.09
N PHE A 47 -9.80 2.94 -0.30
CA PHE A 47 -9.52 1.57 0.11
C PHE A 47 -10.42 1.17 1.29
N GLY A 48 -11.56 0.56 0.97
CA GLY A 48 -12.55 0.17 1.97
C GLY A 48 -13.02 1.35 2.82
N SER A 49 -13.13 1.14 4.13
CA SER A 49 -13.57 2.14 5.11
C SER A 49 -12.44 2.84 5.86
N VAL A 50 -11.17 2.67 5.47
CA VAL A 50 -10.01 3.27 6.17
C VAL A 50 -10.15 4.78 6.32
N LEU A 51 -10.69 5.46 5.30
CA LEU A 51 -10.90 6.91 5.31
C LEU A 51 -11.94 7.37 6.35
N HIS A 52 -12.80 6.48 6.87
CA HIS A 52 -13.76 6.82 7.92
C HIS A 52 -13.09 7.13 9.27
N ILE A 53 -11.82 6.77 9.44
CA ILE A 53 -11.05 7.03 10.66
C ILE A 53 -10.50 8.47 10.67
N ILE A 54 -10.37 9.11 9.51
CA ILE A 54 -9.79 10.46 9.39
C ILE A 54 -10.54 11.48 10.26
N PRO A 55 -11.89 11.55 10.27
CA PRO A 55 -12.61 12.48 11.14
C PRO A 55 -12.48 12.19 12.64
N LEU A 56 -12.01 10.99 13.02
CA LEU A 56 -11.83 10.54 14.41
C LEU A 56 -10.39 10.76 14.90
N ALA A 57 -9.45 11.09 14.00
CA ALA A 57 -8.03 11.22 14.33
C ALA A 57 -7.68 12.63 14.82
N ASP A 58 -6.90 12.71 15.90
CA ASP A 58 -6.36 14.00 16.39
C ASP A 58 -5.32 14.60 15.43
N THR A 59 -4.53 13.74 14.76
CA THR A 59 -3.49 14.15 13.81
C THR A 59 -3.34 13.13 12.69
N GLU A 60 -3.01 13.62 11.48
CA GLU A 60 -2.67 12.79 10.33
C GLU A 60 -1.19 12.98 9.96
N LEU A 61 -0.42 11.89 9.90
CA LEU A 61 0.99 11.91 9.48
C LEU A 61 1.12 11.38 8.05
N CYS A 62 1.17 12.29 7.08
CA CYS A 62 1.36 11.95 5.67
C CYS A 62 2.86 11.84 5.31
N CYS A 63 3.31 10.65 4.90
CA CYS A 63 4.68 10.43 4.42
C CYS A 63 4.82 10.96 2.97
N LYS A 64 5.66 11.99 2.77
CA LYS A 64 5.89 12.59 1.44
C LYS A 64 7.03 11.90 0.68
N ARG A 65 6.75 11.40 -0.53
CA ARG A 65 7.63 11.32 -1.73
C ARG A 65 6.99 10.54 -2.90
N ALA A 66 5.99 9.69 -2.62
CA ALA A 66 5.20 8.98 -3.61
C ALA A 66 3.79 8.72 -3.04
N PHE A 67 2.78 9.38 -3.61
CA PHE A 67 1.42 9.39 -3.07
C PHE A 67 0.51 8.31 -3.65
N PHE A 68 0.98 7.54 -4.63
CA PHE A 68 0.14 6.56 -5.32
C PHE A 68 0.85 5.22 -5.43
N THR A 69 0.06 4.15 -5.43
CA THR A 69 0.54 2.80 -5.70
C THR A 69 0.15 2.41 -7.12
N LEU A 70 1.14 2.17 -7.98
CA LEU A 70 0.93 1.67 -9.34
C LEU A 70 1.00 0.14 -9.34
N ARG A 71 0.00 -0.52 -9.94
CA ARG A 71 0.04 -1.96 -10.27
C ARG A 71 0.76 -2.14 -11.61
N LYS A 72 1.83 -2.94 -11.62
CA LYS A 72 2.67 -3.19 -12.81
C LYS A 72 2.13 -4.27 -13.74
N THR A 73 1.21 -5.07 -13.21
CA THR A 73 0.66 -6.28 -13.84
C THR A 73 -0.78 -6.02 -14.29
N GLN A 74 -1.34 -6.93 -15.09
CA GLN A 74 -2.66 -6.71 -15.73
C GLN A 74 -3.85 -7.27 -14.94
N GLU A 75 -3.63 -7.85 -13.75
CA GLU A 75 -4.73 -8.33 -12.93
C GLU A 75 -5.63 -7.16 -12.52
N THR A 76 -6.93 -7.42 -12.55
CA THR A 76 -7.98 -6.40 -12.32
C THR A 76 -8.70 -6.57 -10.99
N GLN A 77 -8.32 -7.57 -10.20
CA GLN A 77 -8.91 -7.82 -8.88
C GLN A 77 -8.50 -6.71 -7.90
N THR A 78 -9.46 -6.16 -7.14
CA THR A 78 -9.16 -5.11 -6.14
C THR A 78 -8.24 -5.63 -5.05
N GLU A 79 -8.54 -6.81 -4.52
CA GLU A 79 -7.73 -7.50 -3.52
C GLU A 79 -6.73 -8.43 -4.21
N LEU A 80 -5.45 -8.05 -4.17
CA LEU A 80 -4.35 -8.89 -4.64
C LEU A 80 -3.16 -8.70 -3.71
N ILE A 81 -2.84 -9.76 -2.96
CA ILE A 81 -1.74 -9.79 -2.00
C ILE A 81 -0.44 -10.04 -2.75
N ALA A 82 0.39 -9.00 -2.86
CA ALA A 82 1.69 -9.07 -3.50
C ALA A 82 2.58 -7.92 -3.00
N GLY A 83 3.87 -8.00 -3.28
CA GLY A 83 4.87 -7.04 -2.85
C GLY A 83 5.33 -6.11 -3.98
N SER A 84 6.61 -5.76 -3.94
CA SER A 84 7.26 -4.91 -4.94
C SER A 84 7.37 -5.53 -6.34
N ASP A 85 7.06 -6.82 -6.45
CA ASP A 85 6.95 -7.58 -7.69
C ASP A 85 5.71 -7.16 -8.50
N VAL A 86 4.62 -6.77 -7.82
CA VAL A 86 3.36 -6.32 -8.45
C VAL A 86 3.14 -4.82 -8.29
N TYR A 87 3.51 -4.23 -7.16
CA TYR A 87 3.22 -2.84 -6.83
C TYR A 87 4.46 -1.94 -6.79
N MET A 88 4.31 -0.66 -7.12
CA MET A 88 5.37 0.34 -7.03
C MET A 88 4.82 1.69 -6.51
N PRO A 89 5.47 2.34 -5.54
CA PRO A 89 5.11 3.69 -5.12
C PRO A 89 5.55 4.71 -6.18
N VAL A 90 4.62 5.56 -6.63
CA VAL A 90 4.87 6.54 -7.70
C VAL A 90 4.31 7.93 -7.38
N CYS A 91 4.84 8.95 -8.05
CA CYS A 91 4.26 10.29 -8.04
C CYS A 91 3.11 10.41 -9.05
N ARG A 92 2.38 11.54 -9.00
CA ARG A 92 1.21 11.79 -9.88
C ARG A 92 1.53 11.63 -11.36
N TYR A 93 2.67 12.15 -11.79
CA TYR A 93 3.11 12.09 -13.18
C TYR A 93 3.29 10.65 -13.67
N HIS A 94 4.02 9.83 -12.91
CA HIS A 94 4.28 8.43 -13.28
C HIS A 94 3.04 7.54 -13.17
N TYR A 95 2.11 7.86 -12.28
CA TYR A 95 0.81 7.17 -12.21
C TYR A 95 -0.01 7.42 -13.49
N ILE A 96 -0.16 8.68 -13.89
CA ILE A 96 -0.96 9.07 -15.07
C ILE A 96 -0.31 8.54 -16.36
N ASN A 97 1.01 8.59 -16.45
CA ASN A 97 1.75 8.15 -17.64
C ASN A 97 2.18 6.68 -17.56
N SER A 98 1.53 5.86 -16.74
CA SER A 98 1.97 4.49 -16.43
C SER A 98 2.03 3.55 -17.63
N GLU A 99 1.19 3.76 -18.66
CA GLU A 99 1.29 3.03 -19.94
C GLU A 99 2.61 3.32 -20.67
N VAL A 100 3.07 4.58 -20.63
CA VAL A 100 4.36 4.98 -21.20
C VAL A 100 5.52 4.46 -20.35
N VAL A 101 5.36 4.45 -19.02
CA VAL A 101 6.38 4.00 -18.06
C VAL A 101 6.58 2.48 -18.11
N THR A 102 5.53 1.69 -18.28
CA THR A 102 5.64 0.22 -18.38
C THR A 102 6.34 -0.18 -19.69
N GLU A 103 6.02 0.49 -20.80
CA GLU A 103 6.67 0.26 -22.09
C GLU A 103 8.14 0.71 -22.09
N THR A 104 8.44 1.90 -21.56
CA THR A 104 9.83 2.38 -21.44
C THR A 104 10.64 1.55 -20.45
N SER A 105 10.07 1.11 -19.33
CA SER A 105 10.77 0.24 -18.37
C SER A 105 11.10 -1.13 -18.97
N LYS A 106 10.20 -1.72 -19.77
CA LYS A 106 10.47 -2.96 -20.52
C LYS A 106 11.60 -2.76 -21.53
N ASN A 107 11.53 -1.69 -22.33
CA ASN A 107 12.56 -1.37 -23.32
C ASN A 107 13.94 -1.12 -22.71
N VAL A 108 14.01 -0.45 -21.55
CA VAL A 108 15.26 -0.25 -20.80
C VAL A 108 15.77 -1.59 -20.26
N LEU A 109 14.92 -2.43 -19.67
CA LEU A 109 15.33 -3.77 -19.20
C LEU A 109 15.87 -4.64 -20.33
N GLU A 110 15.24 -4.62 -21.50
CA GLU A 110 15.67 -5.36 -22.69
C GLU A 110 16.97 -4.81 -23.29
N SER A 111 17.19 -3.50 -23.21
CA SER A 111 18.46 -2.87 -23.60
C SER A 111 19.59 -3.29 -22.65
N VAL A 112 19.34 -3.30 -21.34
CA VAL A 112 20.32 -3.73 -20.33
C VAL A 112 20.64 -5.22 -20.45
N LYS A 113 19.65 -6.09 -20.70
CA LYS A 113 19.89 -7.52 -20.98
C LYS A 113 20.78 -7.72 -22.21
N ARG A 114 20.47 -7.05 -23.33
CA ARG A 114 21.28 -7.12 -24.56
C ARG A 114 22.72 -6.64 -24.35
N ASN A 115 22.94 -5.62 -23.52
CA ASN A 115 24.27 -5.12 -23.20
C ASN A 115 25.07 -6.07 -22.29
N ASN A 116 24.41 -6.79 -21.39
CA ASN A 116 25.08 -7.79 -20.56
C ASN A 116 25.40 -9.07 -21.33
N ASP A 117 24.54 -9.49 -22.25
CA ASP A 117 24.78 -10.65 -23.11
C ASP A 117 25.93 -10.39 -24.10
N SER A 118 26.06 -9.16 -24.61
CA SER A 118 27.18 -8.78 -25.48
C SER A 118 28.52 -8.67 -24.74
N LEU A 119 28.51 -8.27 -23.46
CA LEU A 119 29.70 -8.29 -22.59
C LEU A 119 30.17 -9.71 -22.26
N LEU A 120 29.25 -10.66 -22.09
CA LEU A 120 29.61 -12.08 -21.90
C LEU A 120 30.24 -12.68 -23.16
N ASP A 121 29.69 -12.39 -24.35
CA ASP A 121 30.18 -12.97 -25.62
C ASP A 121 31.58 -12.46 -26.01
N VAL A 122 31.96 -11.25 -25.57
CA VAL A 122 33.33 -10.71 -25.73
C VAL A 122 34.32 -11.35 -24.75
N ALA A 123 33.88 -11.72 -23.54
CA ALA A 123 34.73 -12.32 -22.52
C ALA A 123 35.09 -13.80 -22.81
N THR A 124 34.26 -14.53 -23.56
CA THR A 124 34.50 -15.94 -23.95
C THR A 124 35.34 -16.14 -25.23
N ARG A 125 35.84 -15.06 -25.84
CA ARG A 125 36.66 -15.10 -27.07
C ARG A 125 38.17 -14.93 -26.85
N PHE A 126 38.65 -15.08 -25.61
CA PHE A 126 40.07 -15.16 -25.28
C PHE A 126 40.43 -16.55 -24.74
#